data_AF-A0A0K1Q2Y6-F1
#
_entry.id   AF-A0A0K1Q2Y6-F1
#
_cell.length_a   1.000
_cell.length_b   1.000
_cell.length_c   1.000
_cell.angle_alpha   90.00
_cell.angle_beta   90.00
_cell.angle_gamma   90.00
#
_symmetry.space_group_name_H-M   'P 1'
#
loop_
_entity.id
_entity.type
_entity.pdbx_description
1 polymer ?
#
loop_
_entity_poly.entity_id
_entity_poly.type
_entity_poly.pdbx_seq_one_letter_code
_entity_poly.pdbx_strand_id
1 'polypeptide(L)' 'MTRLRVAPEAEEELAAAAEWYEARRAGLGVELVASIDGAFEEILAAPLSCATWRRDRRIGRRSSGDFPT' A
#
# COMPACT_ATOMS: atom_id res chain seq x y z
N MET A 1 -3.86 -7.91 -21.62
CA MET A 1 -2.71 -7.82 -20.71
C MET A 1 -2.79 -6.49 -19.98
N THR A 2 -2.97 -6.52 -18.67
CA THR A 2 -2.96 -5.31 -17.83
C THR A 2 -1.54 -5.08 -17.34
N ARG A 3 -1.06 -3.84 -17.40
CA ARG A 3 0.28 -3.47 -16.93
C ARG A 3 0.16 -2.49 -15.77
N LEU A 4 0.62 -2.92 -14.61
CA LEU A 4 0.77 -2.06 -13.43
C LEU A 4 2.00 -1.17 -13.62
N ARG A 5 1.87 0.10 -13.26
CA ARG A 5 2.97 1.06 -13.22
C ARG A 5 2.90 1.78 -11.89
N VAL A 6 4.02 1.86 -11.21
CA VAL A 6 4.19 2.69 -10.01
C VAL A 6 4.75 4.03 -10.48
N ALA A 7 4.23 5.13 -9.93
CA ALA A 7 4.79 6.45 -10.18
C ALA A 7 6.08 6.62 -9.38
N PRO A 8 7.10 7.36 -9.86
CA PRO A 8 8.33 7.59 -9.11
C PRO A 8 8.09 8.12 -7.69
N GLU A 9 7.15 9.05 -7.54
CA GLU A 9 6.77 9.60 -6.24
C GLU A 9 6.21 8.53 -5.30
N ALA A 10 5.46 7.56 -5.84
CA ALA A 10 4.94 6.45 -5.05
C ALA A 10 6.06 5.44 -4.70
N GLU A 11 7.06 5.23 -5.56
CA GLU A 11 8.22 4.39 -5.20
C GLU A 11 8.99 4.98 -4.01
N GLU A 12 9.19 6.31 -4.02
CA GLU A 12 9.81 7.04 -2.91
C GLU A 12 8.98 6.94 -1.62
N GLU A 13 7.66 7.13 -1.70
CA GLU A 13 6.77 6.98 -0.55
C GLU A 13 6.79 5.55 0.03
N LEU A 14 6.80 4.53 -0.82
CA LEU A 14 6.87 3.14 -0.39
C LEU A 14 8.20 2.80 0.28
N ALA A 15 9.31 3.31 -0.26
CA ALA A 15 10.63 3.14 0.33
C ALA A 15 10.72 3.80 1.71
N ALA A 16 10.26 5.06 1.83
CA ALA A 16 10.23 5.78 3.10
C ALA A 16 9.35 5.08 4.14
N ALA A 17 8.19 4.54 3.72
CA ALA A 17 7.33 3.76 4.60
C ALA A 17 8.02 2.47 5.08
N ALA A 18 8.68 1.73 4.18
CA ALA A 18 9.40 0.51 4.55
C ALA A 18 10.50 0.78 5.59
N GLU A 19 11.29 1.83 5.39
CA GLU A 19 12.31 2.26 6.36
C GLU A 19 11.70 2.65 7.71
N TRP A 20 10.61 3.40 7.70
CA TRP A 20 9.92 3.82 8.93
C TRP A 20 9.37 2.63 9.73
N TYR A 21 8.78 1.66 9.05
CA TYR A 21 8.27 0.45 9.69
C TYR A 21 9.39 -0.43 10.24
N GLU A 22 10.49 -0.61 9.50
CA GLU A 22 11.66 -1.36 9.94
C GLU A 22 12.29 -0.78 11.20
N ALA A 23 12.36 0.56 11.30
CA ALA A 23 12.87 1.26 12.48
C ALA A 23 12.04 1.01 13.75
N ARG A 24 10.75 0.63 13.62
CA ARG A 24 9.87 0.35 14.77
C ARG A 24 10.02 -1.07 15.28
N ARG A 25 10.18 -2.03 14.39
CA ARG A 25 10.44 -3.43 14.70
C ARG A 25 11.14 -4.06 13.52
N ALA A 26 12.27 -4.71 13.81
CA ALA A 26 12.99 -5.49 12.81
C ALA A 26 12.04 -6.45 12.09
N GLY A 27 12.06 -6.41 10.75
CA GLY A 27 11.21 -7.20 9.86
C GLY A 27 9.89 -6.54 9.43
N LEU A 28 9.43 -5.46 10.06
CA LEU A 28 8.17 -4.80 9.65
C LEU A 28 8.28 -4.14 8.27
N GLY A 29 9.45 -3.62 7.88
CA GLY A 29 9.63 -3.07 6.54
C GLY A 29 9.48 -4.15 5.47
N VAL A 30 10.00 -5.35 5.76
CA VAL A 30 9.87 -6.53 4.87
C VAL A 30 8.42 -7.00 4.78
N GLU A 31 7.71 -7.07 5.91
CA GLU A 31 6.27 -7.42 5.95
C GLU A 31 5.42 -6.43 5.13
N LEU A 32 5.75 -5.13 5.18
CA LEU A 32 5.09 -4.10 4.40
C LEU A 32 5.28 -4.33 2.90
N VAL A 33 6.53 -4.50 2.44
CA VAL A 33 6.86 -4.73 1.03
C VAL A 33 6.14 -5.97 0.50
N ALA A 34 6.19 -7.08 1.25
CA ALA A 34 5.49 -8.30 0.88
C ALA A 34 3.96 -8.11 0.76
N SER A 35 3.36 -7.30 1.64
CA SER A 35 1.93 -6.96 1.55
C SER A 35 1.60 -6.12 0.32
N ILE A 36 2.48 -5.20 -0.08
CA ILE A 36 2.31 -4.37 -1.28
C ILE A 36 2.42 -5.24 -2.54
N ASP A 37 3.40 -6.13 -2.60
CA ASP A 37 3.57 -7.07 -3.71
C ASP A 37 2.31 -7.92 -3.92
N GLY A 38 1.74 -8.48 -2.83
CA GLY A 38 0.48 -9.21 -2.89
C GLY A 38 -0.68 -8.35 -3.41
N ALA A 39 -0.78 -7.09 -2.97
CA ALA A 39 -1.78 -6.16 -3.50
C ALA A 39 -1.60 -5.86 -5.00
N PHE A 40 -0.36 -5.78 -5.48
CA PHE A 40 -0.08 -5.60 -6.91
C PHE A 40 -0.48 -6.83 -7.73
N GLU A 41 -0.24 -8.04 -7.22
CA GLU A 41 -0.72 -9.28 -7.84
C GLU A 41 -2.25 -9.31 -7.93
N GLU A 42 -2.96 -8.92 -6.87
CA GLU A 42 -4.42 -8.82 -6.87
C GLU A 42 -4.94 -7.81 -7.90
N ILE A 43 -4.31 -6.63 -8.00
CA ILE A 43 -4.65 -5.61 -9.00
C ILE A 43 -4.42 -6.14 -10.42
N LEU A 44 -3.32 -6.85 -10.65
CA LEU A 44 -3.04 -7.45 -11.96
C LEU A 44 -4.05 -8.55 -12.32
N ALA A 45 -4.47 -9.36 -11.34
CA ALA A 45 -5.44 -10.43 -11.51
C ALA A 45 -6.87 -9.89 -11.75
N ALA A 46 -7.26 -8.81 -11.08
CA ALA A 46 -8.58 -8.20 -11.22
C ALA A 46 -8.52 -6.66 -11.17
N PRO A 47 -8.14 -5.97 -12.25
CA PRO A 47 -7.87 -4.51 -12.24
C PRO A 47 -9.05 -3.61 -11.85
N LEU A 48 -10.27 -4.13 -11.95
CA LEU A 48 -11.51 -3.44 -11.60
C LEU A 48 -12.06 -3.82 -10.21
N SER A 49 -11.42 -4.76 -9.49
CA SER A 49 -11.85 -5.18 -8.15
C SER A 49 -11.44 -4.18 -7.07
N CYS A 50 -10.31 -3.50 -7.26
CA CYS A 50 -9.93 -2.37 -6.42
C CYS A 50 -10.91 -1.23 -6.69
N ALA A 51 -11.70 -0.88 -5.66
CA ALA A 51 -12.54 0.29 -5.72
C ALA A 51 -11.68 1.50 -6.12
N THR A 52 -12.02 2.13 -7.25
CA THR A 52 -11.40 3.39 -7.66
C THR A 52 -11.44 4.31 -6.45
N TRP A 53 -10.29 4.77 -5.96
CA TRP A 53 -10.26 5.66 -4.80
C TRP A 53 -11.20 6.84 -5.09
N ARG A 54 -12.30 6.92 -4.34
CA ARG A 54 -13.30 7.99 -4.45
C ARG A 54 -13.04 8.91 -3.26
N ARG A 55 -12.81 10.20 -3.51
CA ARG A 55 -12.70 11.22 -2.44
C ARG A 55 -13.89 11.19 -1.47
N ASP A 56 -15.05 10.75 -1.95
CA ASP A 56 -16.30 10.65 -1.16
C ASP A 56 -16.49 9.28 -0.49
N ARG A 57 -15.45 8.44 -0.42
CA ARG A 57 -15.51 7.21 0.35
C ARG A 57 -15.52 7.59 1.82
N ARG A 58 -16.72 7.63 2.43
CA ARG A 58 -16.87 7.65 3.88
C ARG A 58 -16.04 6.52 4.44
N ILE A 59 -14.92 6.85 5.09
CA ILE A 59 -14.12 5.90 5.86
C ILE A 59 -15.00 5.49 7.04
N GLY A 60 -15.84 4.48 6.83
CA GLY A 60 -16.46 3.76 7.92
C GLY A 60 -15.30 3.23 8.76
N ARG A 61 -15.23 3.67 10.02
CA ARG A 61 -14.16 3.35 10.96
C ARG A 61 -13.95 1.83 10.99
N ARG A 62 -13.04 1.34 10.16
CA ARG A 62 -12.31 0.12 10.45
C ARG A 62 -11.08 0.64 11.17
N SER A 63 -10.94 0.20 12.42
CA SER A 63 -9.92 0.61 13.37
C SER A 63 -8.53 0.25 12.84
N SER A 64 -8.04 0.99 11.86
CA SER A 64 -6.64 0.99 11.48
C SER A 64 -5.94 1.87 12.52
N GLY A 65 -5.24 1.23 13.44
CA GLY A 65 -4.40 1.92 14.41
C GLY A 65 -3.41 2.84 13.72
N ASP A 66 -3.22 4.01 14.32
CA ASP A 66 -2.24 5.07 14.09
C ASP A 66 -1.29 4.90 12.89
N PHE A 67 -1.59 5.65 11.83
CA PHE A 67 -0.62 6.09 10.84
C PHE A 67 -0.12 7.48 11.29
N PRO A 68 1.11 7.66 11.78
CA PRO A 68 1.59 8.96 12.23
C PRO A 68 2.05 9.81 11.04
N THR A 69 1.66 11.08 11.08
CA THR A 69 2.18 12.22 10.29
C THR A 69 3.54 12.67 10.77
#